data_AF-A0A956Q4M9-F1
#
_entry.id   AF-A0A956Q4M9-F1
#
_cell.length_a   1.000
_cell.length_b   1.000
_cell.length_c   1.000
_cell.angle_alpha   90.00
_cell.angle_beta   90.00
_cell.angle_gamma   90.00
#
_symmetry.space_group_name_H-M   'P 1'
#
loop_
_entity.id
_entity.type
_entity.pdbx_description
1 polymer ?
#
loop_
_entity_poly.entity_id
_entity_poly.type
_entity_poly.pdbx_seq_one_letter_code
_entity_poly.pdbx_strand_id
1 'polypeptide(L)'
;MLSLLLLGLTIIASMIVVRIGAIALELTGLPEDQASFEALSSYTGTGFTTSQSEYAIGSPQRKKVIITLMRLGSAGVITTIATLGGTLIATPDIMQTLFHQDQATMGVWAYAPLVLVITAIVVLGLVYSYVKRPALNRLVKEVISMLLLKGQFVQPVN
;
A
#
# COMPACT_ATOMS: atom_id res chain seq x y z
N MET A 1 -20.26 2.62 5.11
CA MET A 1 -20.01 3.08 3.72
C MET A 1 -18.63 3.72 3.58
N LEU A 2 -18.38 4.87 4.22
CA LEU A 2 -17.10 5.59 4.13
C LEU A 2 -15.89 4.76 4.60
N SER A 3 -16.01 4.02 5.70
CA SER A 3 -14.93 3.16 6.23
C SER A 3 -14.54 2.02 5.29
N LEU A 4 -15.48 1.48 4.51
CA LEU A 4 -15.20 0.47 3.48
C LEU A 4 -14.41 1.07 2.31
N LEU A 5 -14.75 2.30 1.89
CA LEU A 5 -13.99 3.02 0.87
C LEU A 5 -12.58 3.35 1.35
N LEU A 6 -12.45 3.85 2.58
CA LEU A 6 -11.16 4.15 3.20
C LEU A 6 -10.30 2.89 3.33
N LEU A 7 -10.88 1.75 3.70
CA LEU A 7 -10.17 0.48 3.74
C LEU A 7 -9.64 0.08 2.35
N GLY A 8 -10.48 0.16 1.31
CA GLY A 8 -10.04 -0.12 -0.06
C GLY A 8 -8.91 0.81 -0.51
N LEU A 9 -9.02 2.10 -0.20
CA LEU A 9 -7.98 3.10 -0.49
C LEU A 9 -6.67 2.78 0.23
N THR A 10 -6.72 2.38 1.50
CA THR A 10 -5.51 2.05 2.28
C THR A 10 -4.80 0.82 1.73
N ILE A 11 -5.54 -0.19 1.24
CA ILE A 11 -4.94 -1.36 0.58
C ILE A 11 -4.28 -0.97 -0.74
N ILE A 12 -4.92 -0.11 -1.53
CA ILE A 12 -4.33 0.40 -2.78
C ILE A 12 -3.04 1.19 -2.47
N ALA A 13 -3.09 2.07 -1.48
CA ALA A 13 -1.95 2.86 -1.06
C ALA A 13 -0.79 1.99 -0.56
N SER A 14 -1.07 0.94 0.22
CA SER A 14 -0.04 0.03 0.73
C SER A 14 0.70 -0.68 -0.40
N MET A 15 -0.01 -1.16 -1.43
CA MET A 15 0.61 -1.79 -2.59
C MET A 15 1.52 -0.83 -3.36
N ILE A 16 1.11 0.44 -3.50
CA ILE A 16 1.93 1.47 -4.15
C ILE A 16 3.21 1.73 -3.35
N VAL A 17 3.09 1.86 -2.03
CA VAL A 17 4.25 2.07 -1.13
C VAL A 17 5.25 0.91 -1.25
N VAL A 18 4.79 -0.34 -1.23
CA VAL A 18 5.67 -1.51 -1.40
C VAL A 18 6.39 -1.47 -2.75
N ARG A 19 5.69 -1.10 -3.84
CA ARG A 19 6.30 -1.03 -5.17
C ARG A 19 7.36 0.07 -5.27
N ILE A 20 7.10 1.25 -4.70
CA ILE A 20 8.08 2.34 -4.63
C ILE A 20 9.30 1.89 -3.84
N GLY A 21 9.10 1.19 -2.72
CA GLY A 21 10.17 0.58 -1.93
C GLY A 21 11.03 -0.40 -2.73
N ALA A 22 10.40 -1.27 -3.51
CA ALA A 22 11.08 -2.25 -4.35
C ALA A 22 11.96 -1.56 -5.41
N ILE A 23 11.43 -0.55 -6.09
CA ILE A 23 12.21 0.19 -7.10
C ILE A 23 13.35 0.97 -6.45
N ALA A 24 13.11 1.57 -5.28
CA ALA A 24 14.16 2.26 -4.54
C ALA A 24 15.30 1.31 -4.14
N LEU A 25 14.99 0.06 -3.74
CA LEU A 25 15.98 -0.97 -3.42
C LEU A 25 16.71 -1.47 -4.68
N GLU A 26 16.01 -1.66 -5.80
CA GLU A 26 16.63 -2.01 -7.09
C GLU A 26 17.68 -0.97 -7.50
N LEU A 27 17.37 0.31 -7.32
CA LEU A 27 18.29 1.42 -7.62
C LEU A 27 19.53 1.46 -6.71
N THR A 28 19.50 0.79 -5.56
CA THR A 28 20.71 0.60 -4.71
C THR A 28 21.58 -0.58 -5.14
N GLY A 29 21.21 -1.30 -6.21
CA GLY A 29 21.96 -2.43 -6.75
C GLY A 29 21.44 -3.81 -6.33
N LEU A 30 20.24 -3.91 -5.73
CA LEU A 30 19.60 -5.20 -5.46
C LEU A 30 18.94 -5.76 -6.74
N PRO A 31 19.03 -7.08 -6.99
CA PRO A 31 18.27 -7.71 -8.07
C PRO A 31 16.76 -7.49 -7.89
N GLU A 32 16.01 -7.30 -8.99
CA GLU A 32 14.57 -6.99 -8.97
C GLU A 32 13.75 -7.98 -8.10
N ASP A 33 14.06 -9.27 -8.21
CA ASP A 33 13.40 -10.34 -7.44
C ASP A 33 13.66 -10.21 -5.93
N GLN A 34 14.88 -9.83 -5.54
CA GLN A 34 15.23 -9.63 -4.14
C GLN A 34 14.66 -8.32 -3.61
N ALA A 35 14.73 -7.24 -4.38
CA ALA A 35 14.23 -5.93 -3.99
C ALA A 35 12.71 -5.92 -3.77
N SER A 36 11.95 -6.65 -4.59
CA SER A 36 10.49 -6.77 -4.43
C SER A 36 10.09 -7.57 -3.19
N PHE A 37 10.77 -8.69 -2.94
CA PHE A 37 10.58 -9.49 -1.73
C PHE A 37 10.97 -8.71 -0.47
N GLU A 38 12.09 -7.99 -0.53
CA GLU A 38 12.63 -7.21 0.58
C GLU A 38 11.74 -6.01 0.92
N ALA A 39 11.20 -5.31 -0.09
CA ALA A 39 10.25 -4.23 0.15
C ALA A 39 8.95 -4.73 0.77
N LEU A 40 8.44 -5.89 0.32
CA LEU A 40 7.23 -6.49 0.85
C LEU A 40 7.42 -6.92 2.31
N SER A 41 8.49 -7.65 2.62
CA SER A 41 8.74 -8.14 3.99
C SER A 41 9.10 -7.02 4.96
N SER A 42 9.75 -5.94 4.48
CA SER A 42 9.95 -4.71 5.26
C SER A 42 8.63 -4.05 5.62
N TYR A 43 7.71 -3.96 4.65
CA TYR A 43 6.42 -3.31 4.84
C TYR A 43 5.51 -4.14 5.78
N THR A 44 5.52 -5.47 5.66
CA THR A 44 4.73 -6.34 6.55
C THR A 44 5.37 -6.54 7.92
N GLY A 45 6.65 -6.18 8.09
CA GLY A 45 7.39 -6.36 9.34
C GLY A 45 7.81 -7.80 9.61
N THR A 46 7.79 -8.69 8.61
CA THR A 46 8.20 -10.10 8.75
C THR A 46 9.71 -10.28 8.81
N GLY A 47 10.49 -9.27 8.41
CA GLY A 47 11.95 -9.28 8.44
C GLY A 47 12.61 -10.00 7.25
N PHE A 48 13.91 -10.29 7.37
CA PHE A 48 14.73 -10.93 6.33
C PHE A 48 15.54 -12.09 6.89
N THR A 49 16.14 -12.87 6.00
CA THR A 49 17.18 -13.83 6.38
C THR A 49 18.44 -13.10 6.89
N THR A 50 19.24 -13.77 7.71
CA THR A 50 20.49 -13.20 8.28
C THR A 50 21.47 -12.76 7.20
N SER A 51 21.61 -13.52 6.10
CA SER A 51 22.48 -13.18 4.97
C SER A 51 22.07 -11.92 4.22
N GLN A 52 20.76 -11.71 4.02
CA GLN A 52 20.21 -10.50 3.38
C GLN A 52 20.36 -9.28 4.28
N SER A 53 20.18 -9.45 5.59
CA SER A 53 20.32 -8.39 6.58
C SER A 53 21.76 -7.86 6.66
N GLU A 54 22.75 -8.75 6.54
CA GLU A 54 24.17 -8.39 6.56
C GLU A 54 24.55 -7.54 5.33
N TYR A 55 24.00 -7.88 4.16
CA TYR A 55 24.17 -7.12 2.92
C TYR A 55 23.43 -5.77 2.93
N ALA A 56 22.23 -5.72 3.52
CA ALA A 56 21.43 -4.51 3.65
C ALA A 56 22.07 -3.48 4.61
N ILE A 57 22.70 -3.93 5.70
CA ILE A 57 23.40 -3.08 6.67
C ILE A 57 24.68 -2.45 6.09
N GLY A 58 25.29 -3.10 5.10
CA GLY A 58 26.50 -2.61 4.44
C GLY A 58 26.34 -1.29 3.67
N SER A 59 25.12 -0.86 3.34
CA SER A 59 24.85 0.43 2.68
C SER A 59 23.93 1.32 3.51
N PRO A 60 24.37 2.53 3.91
CA PRO A 60 23.54 3.45 4.70
C PRO A 60 22.29 3.94 3.95
N GLN A 61 22.26 3.85 2.62
CA GLN A 61 21.13 4.26 1.78
C GLN A 61 20.01 3.21 1.82
N ARG A 62 20.34 1.91 1.70
CA ARG A 62 19.38 0.79 1.80
C ARG A 62 18.65 0.79 3.14
N LYS A 63 19.42 0.99 4.22
CA LYS A 63 18.89 1.05 5.58
C LYS A 63 17.79 2.11 5.75
N LYS A 64 17.92 3.28 5.11
CA LYS A 64 16.91 4.35 5.19
C LYS A 64 15.60 3.97 4.50
N VAL A 65 15.68 3.31 3.35
CA VAL A 65 14.51 2.83 2.59
C VAL A 65 13.76 1.79 3.41
N ILE A 66 14.46 0.77 3.92
CA ILE A 66 13.89 -0.30 4.76
C ILE A 66 13.21 0.26 6.01
N ILE A 67 13.89 1.15 6.75
CA ILE A 67 13.33 1.75 7.97
C ILE A 67 12.07 2.57 7.67
N THR A 68 12.01 3.20 6.50
CA THR A 68 10.84 3.98 6.09
C THR A 68 9.67 3.06 5.72
N LEU A 69 9.92 1.97 4.99
CA LEU A 69 8.94 0.93 4.68
C LEU A 69 8.34 0.31 5.95
N MET A 70 9.18 -0.03 6.93
CA MET A 70 8.74 -0.60 8.22
C MET A 70 7.84 0.36 9.03
N ARG A 71 8.19 1.66 9.05
CA ARG A 71 7.36 2.67 9.72
C ARG A 71 6.03 2.89 9.02
N LEU A 72 6.02 2.92 7.68
CA LEU A 72 4.79 3.06 6.91
C LEU A 72 3.88 1.84 7.03
N GLY A 73 4.46 0.64 7.02
CA GLY A 73 3.73 -0.61 7.20
C GLY A 73 2.97 -0.68 8.52
N SER A 74 3.68 -0.43 9.62
CA SER A 74 3.06 -0.43 10.96
C SER A 74 2.02 0.69 11.12
N ALA A 75 2.31 1.91 10.65
CA ALA A 75 1.35 3.00 10.67
C ALA A 75 0.06 2.69 9.89
N GLY A 76 0.19 2.11 8.68
CA GLY A 76 -0.93 1.74 7.82
C GLY A 76 -1.87 0.72 8.47
N VAL A 77 -1.29 -0.31 9.09
CA VAL A 77 -2.05 -1.34 9.83
C VAL A 77 -2.80 -0.72 11.01
N ILE A 78 -2.12 0.11 11.83
CA ILE A 78 -2.73 0.77 12.99
C ILE A 78 -3.91 1.67 12.56
N THR A 79 -3.74 2.48 11.51
CA THR A 79 -4.82 3.34 10.99
C THR A 79 -6.01 2.54 10.47
N THR A 80 -5.76 1.39 9.84
CA THR A 80 -6.83 0.52 9.33
C THR A 80 -7.62 -0.08 10.48
N ILE A 81 -6.93 -0.60 11.50
CA ILE A 81 -7.56 -1.16 12.70
C ILE A 81 -8.36 -0.08 13.43
N ALA A 82 -7.81 1.12 13.62
CA ALA A 82 -8.50 2.23 14.28
C ALA A 82 -9.79 2.64 13.53
N THR A 83 -9.72 2.73 12.20
CA THR A 83 -10.88 3.10 11.36
C THR A 83 -11.97 2.04 11.40
N LEU A 84 -11.59 0.76 11.31
CA LEU A 84 -12.53 -0.35 11.40
C LEU A 84 -13.15 -0.48 12.78
N GLY A 85 -12.31 -0.49 13.83
CA GLY A 85 -12.76 -0.57 15.22
C GLY A 85 -13.68 0.59 15.58
N GLY A 86 -13.32 1.81 15.19
CA GLY A 86 -14.17 2.99 15.37
C GLY A 86 -15.53 2.85 14.67
N THR A 87 -15.56 2.29 13.46
CA THR A 87 -16.84 2.05 12.75
C THR A 87 -17.71 1.04 13.50
N LEU A 88 -17.13 -0.07 13.98
CA LEU A 88 -17.88 -1.14 14.66
C LEU A 88 -18.47 -0.66 16.00
N ILE A 89 -17.73 0.18 16.72
CA ILE A 89 -18.19 0.78 17.99
C ILE A 89 -19.23 1.87 17.73
N ALA A 90 -19.07 2.65 16.66
CA ALA A 90 -19.95 3.77 16.31
C ALA A 90 -21.25 3.37 15.59
N THR A 91 -21.54 2.08 15.43
CA THR A 91 -22.86 1.60 14.98
C THR A 91 -23.76 1.26 16.17
N PRO A 92 -24.51 2.23 16.75
CA PRO A 92 -25.70 1.89 17.52
C PRO A 92 -26.78 1.39 16.55
N ASP A 93 -27.38 0.26 16.88
CA ASP A 93 -28.65 -0.22 16.33
C ASP A 93 -28.69 -0.59 14.84
N ILE A 94 -27.97 -1.67 14.50
CA ILE A 94 -28.23 -2.49 13.29
C ILE A 94 -29.74 -2.87 13.20
N MET A 95 -30.42 -3.00 14.35
CA MET A 95 -31.86 -3.26 14.39
C MET A 95 -32.72 -2.04 13.99
N GLN A 96 -32.37 -0.80 14.35
CA GLN A 96 -33.19 0.38 13.99
C GLN A 96 -33.02 0.80 12.52
N THR A 97 -31.82 0.61 11.95
CA THR A 97 -31.57 0.87 10.51
C THR A 97 -32.23 -0.17 9.60
N LEU A 98 -32.39 -1.42 10.06
CA LEU A 98 -33.11 -2.46 9.34
C LEU A 98 -34.64 -2.31 9.44
N PHE A 99 -35.19 -1.76 10.54
CA PHE A 99 -36.63 -1.69 10.79
C PHE A 99 -37.31 -0.34 10.49
N HIS A 100 -36.57 0.74 10.20
CA HIS A 100 -37.16 2.06 9.82
C HIS A 100 -36.86 2.47 8.37
N GLN A 101 -36.37 1.55 7.54
CA GLN A 101 -36.13 1.82 6.12
C GLN A 101 -37.47 1.94 5.38
N ASP A 102 -37.87 3.18 5.12
CA ASP A 102 -39.07 3.54 4.36
C ASP A 102 -39.14 2.78 3.02
N GLN A 103 -40.29 2.15 2.75
CA GLN A 103 -40.50 1.13 1.71
C GLN A 103 -40.20 1.63 0.28
N ALA A 104 -40.18 2.96 0.07
CA ALA A 104 -39.91 3.60 -1.21
C ALA A 104 -38.42 3.72 -1.57
N THR A 105 -37.49 3.57 -0.61
CA THR A 105 -36.03 3.70 -0.84
C THR A 105 -35.31 2.35 -0.95
N MET A 106 -36.03 1.25 -0.70
CA MET A 106 -35.51 -0.11 -0.60
C MET A 106 -34.86 -0.64 -1.88
N GLY A 107 -35.23 -0.12 -3.06
CA GLY A 107 -34.74 -0.66 -4.34
C GLY A 107 -33.29 -0.31 -4.68
N VAL A 108 -32.79 0.87 -4.29
CA VAL A 108 -31.46 1.36 -4.72
C VAL A 108 -30.43 1.28 -3.58
N TRP A 109 -30.84 1.65 -2.37
CA TRP A 109 -29.93 1.71 -1.22
C TRP A 109 -29.60 0.34 -0.62
N ALA A 110 -30.45 -0.68 -0.83
CA ALA A 110 -30.17 -2.06 -0.42
C ALA A 110 -28.93 -2.65 -1.11
N TYR A 111 -28.68 -2.25 -2.36
CA TYR A 111 -27.51 -2.72 -3.14
C TYR A 111 -26.29 -1.81 -3.02
N ALA A 112 -26.41 -0.62 -2.42
CA ALA A 112 -25.30 0.31 -2.24
C ALA A 112 -24.04 -0.32 -1.59
N PRO A 113 -24.11 -1.15 -0.53
CA PRO A 113 -22.94 -1.83 0.01
C PRO A 113 -22.32 -2.83 -0.98
N LEU A 114 -23.14 -3.58 -1.70
CA LEU A 114 -22.69 -4.55 -2.69
C LEU A 114 -21.99 -3.86 -3.87
N VAL A 115 -22.60 -2.81 -4.40
CA VAL A 115 -22.04 -2.00 -5.50
C VAL A 115 -20.69 -1.42 -5.07
N LEU A 116 -20.60 -0.86 -3.86
CA LEU A 116 -19.36 -0.30 -3.30
C LEU A 116 -18.25 -1.35 -3.24
N VAL A 117 -18.56 -2.54 -2.70
CA VAL A 117 -17.61 -3.66 -2.63
C VAL A 117 -17.15 -4.09 -4.04
N ILE A 118 -18.07 -4.19 -5.00
CA ILE A 118 -17.75 -4.53 -6.39
C ILE A 118 -16.85 -3.45 -7.01
N THR A 119 -17.17 -2.16 -6.84
CA THR A 119 -16.29 -1.08 -7.30
C THR A 119 -14.92 -1.12 -6.64
N ALA A 120 -14.84 -1.43 -5.34
CA ALA A 120 -13.55 -1.56 -4.66
C ALA A 120 -12.71 -2.71 -5.23
N ILE A 121 -13.32 -3.87 -5.51
CA ILE A 121 -12.66 -5.02 -6.14
C ILE A 121 -12.19 -4.67 -7.56
N VAL A 122 -13.03 -4.01 -8.36
CA VAL A 122 -12.69 -3.57 -9.72
C VAL A 122 -11.57 -2.54 -9.71
N VAL A 123 -11.63 -1.55 -8.82
CA VAL A 123 -10.56 -0.55 -8.66
C VAL A 123 -9.27 -1.22 -8.20
N LEU A 124 -9.32 -2.16 -7.26
CA LEU A 124 -8.15 -2.90 -6.80
C LEU A 124 -7.54 -3.75 -7.92
N GLY A 125 -8.36 -4.40 -8.75
CA GLY A 125 -7.93 -5.12 -9.95
C GLY A 125 -7.34 -4.20 -11.03
N LEU A 126 -7.95 -3.02 -11.25
CA LEU A 126 -7.45 -2.00 -12.17
C LEU A 126 -6.11 -1.45 -11.69
N VAL A 127 -6.00 -1.10 -10.41
CA VAL A 127 -4.75 -0.65 -9.78
C VAL A 127 -3.69 -1.72 -9.91
N TYR A 128 -4.00 -2.98 -9.57
CA TYR A 128 -3.06 -4.09 -9.76
C TYR A 128 -2.60 -4.19 -11.23
N SER A 129 -3.53 -4.10 -12.17
CA SER A 129 -3.24 -4.11 -13.61
C SER A 129 -2.41 -2.89 -14.05
N TYR A 130 -2.66 -1.72 -13.47
CA TYR A 130 -1.97 -0.47 -13.79
C TYR A 130 -0.54 -0.45 -13.24
N VAL A 131 -0.36 -0.91 -12.00
CA VAL A 131 0.94 -1.03 -11.33
C VAL A 131 1.82 -2.09 -12.01
N LYS A 132 1.22 -3.12 -12.61
CA LYS A 132 1.92 -4.15 -13.40
C LYS A 132 2.31 -3.67 -14.81
N ARG A 133 1.95 -2.44 -15.24
CA ARG A 133 2.30 -1.94 -16.58
C ARG A 133 3.81 -1.65 -16.67
N PRO A 134 4.52 -2.16 -17.69
CA PRO A 134 5.95 -1.90 -17.88
C PRO A 134 6.31 -0.42 -18.10
N ALA A 135 5.33 0.42 -18.45
CA ALA A 135 5.50 1.87 -18.61
C ALA A 135 5.71 2.61 -17.27
N LEU A 136 5.13 2.13 -16.17
CA LEU A 136 5.25 2.80 -14.87
C LEU A 136 6.67 2.65 -14.29
N ASN A 137 7.31 1.50 -14.52
CA ASN A 137 8.71 1.29 -14.16
C ASN A 137 9.65 2.32 -14.82
N ARG A 138 9.32 2.81 -16.03
CA ARG A 138 10.12 3.85 -16.73
C ARG A 138 9.94 5.23 -16.11
N LEU A 139 8.71 5.64 -15.84
CA LEU A 139 8.43 6.95 -15.22
C LEU A 139 8.92 7.03 -13.78
N VAL A 140 8.80 5.96 -13.01
CA VAL A 140 9.34 5.93 -11.64
C VAL A 140 10.87 5.94 -11.68
N LYS A 141 11.51 5.26 -12.64
CA LYS A 141 12.97 5.39 -12.86
C LYS A 141 13.37 6.82 -13.25
N GLU A 142 12.59 7.52 -14.07
CA GLU A 142 12.85 8.93 -14.42
C GLU A 142 12.62 9.91 -13.28
N VAL A 143 11.54 9.76 -12.51
CA VAL A 143 11.24 10.65 -11.37
C VAL A 143 12.26 10.44 -10.26
N ILE A 144 12.63 9.18 -9.97
CA ILE A 144 13.66 8.89 -8.96
C ILE A 144 15.04 9.31 -9.46
N SER A 145 15.38 9.16 -10.75
CA SER A 145 16.66 9.66 -11.27
C SER A 145 16.74 11.19 -11.23
N MET A 146 15.64 11.90 -11.49
CA MET A 146 15.58 13.37 -11.33
C MET A 146 15.69 13.80 -9.86
N LEU A 147 15.07 13.07 -8.93
CA LEU A 147 15.18 13.36 -7.49
C LEU A 147 16.58 13.02 -6.94
N LEU A 148 17.23 11.97 -7.46
CA LEU A 148 18.58 11.56 -7.07
C LEU A 148 19.69 12.44 -7.70
N LEU A 149 19.48 12.98 -8.90
CA LEU A 149 20.43 13.92 -9.53
C LEU A 149 20.40 15.31 -8.90
N LYS A 150 19.26 15.73 -8.33
CA LYS A 150 19.12 17.05 -7.71
C LYS A 150 19.54 17.07 -6.23
N GLY A 151 19.51 15.94 -5.55
CA GLY A 151 20.06 15.77 -4.20
C GLY A 151 21.09 14.65 -4.22
N GLN A 152 22.38 15.00 -4.19
CA GLN A 152 23.54 14.10 -4.16
C GLN A 152 23.41 12.93 -3.15
N PHE A 153 22.64 11.89 -3.47
CA PHE A 153 22.38 10.80 -2.53
C PHE A 153 22.65 9.41 -3.10
N VAL A 154 22.84 9.24 -4.41
CA VAL A 154 23.22 7.94 -5.01
C VAL A 154 24.08 8.17 -6.26
N GLN A 155 25.30 7.62 -6.26
CA GLN A 155 26.06 7.48 -7.51
C GLN A 155 25.65 6.15 -8.17
N PRO A 156 25.39 6.15 -9.49
CA PRO A 156 25.19 4.91 -10.23
C PRO A 156 26.47 4.09 -10.15
N VAL A 157 26.36 2.88 -9.60
CA VAL A 157 27.44 1.88 -9.66
C VAL A 157 27.52 1.42 -11.11
N ASN A 158 28.63 1.77 -11.76
CA ASN A 158 29.11 1.13 -12.98
C ASN A 158 30.05 -0.02 -12.60
#